data_AF-A0A953JFV3-F1
#
_entry.id   AF-A0A953JFV3-F1
#
_cell.length_a   1.000
_cell.length_b   1.000
_cell.length_c   1.000
_cell.angle_alpha   90.00
_cell.angle_beta   90.00
_cell.angle_gamma   90.00
#
_symmetry.space_group_name_H-M   'P 1'
#
loop_
_entity.id
_entity.type
_entity.pdbx_description
1 polymer ?
#
loop_
_entity_poly.entity_id
_entity_poly.type
_entity_poly.pdbx_seq_one_letter_code
_entity_poly.pdbx_strand_id
1 'polypeptide(L)'
;MVLRLGMLRLRAAVLDHGTPCLGFAVEEAVHLNVWRTRLEARGLPTGPWLAGLKQAVAEGRPDSHPVPVFARPSEAANATLLPLGTLRDLVSVTPGQRLAYLTDFADTPENRAAAIALADGADILFIESPFAAEDAAIAADRRHLTTRAAGEIARAASARRIEPFHLSPRYLGQEARLLAEVMEAAGVRQTD
;
A
#
# COMPACT_ATOMS: atom_id res chain seq x y z
N MET A 1 -15.01 1.84 3.14
CA MET A 1 -15.44 1.02 1.98
C MET A 1 -14.25 0.26 1.41
N VAL A 2 -14.44 -0.95 0.87
CA VAL A 2 -13.37 -1.71 0.16
C VAL A 2 -13.89 -2.17 -1.20
N LEU A 3 -13.15 -1.87 -2.27
CA LEU A 3 -13.40 -2.32 -3.64
C LEU A 3 -12.22 -3.18 -4.13
N ARG A 4 -12.51 -4.25 -4.89
CA ARG A 4 -11.50 -5.14 -5.49
C ARG A 4 -11.52 -4.95 -7.01
N LEU A 5 -10.40 -4.56 -7.58
CA LEU A 5 -10.21 -4.23 -9.00
C LEU A 5 -9.10 -5.11 -9.56
N GLY A 6 -9.40 -6.39 -9.77
CA GLY A 6 -8.40 -7.38 -10.18
C GLY A 6 -7.30 -7.56 -9.12
N MET A 7 -6.05 -7.24 -9.47
CA MET A 7 -4.91 -7.30 -8.55
C MET A 7 -4.85 -6.12 -7.58
N LEU A 8 -5.72 -5.11 -7.72
CA LEU A 8 -5.74 -3.95 -6.84
C LEU A 8 -6.89 -4.05 -5.84
N ARG A 9 -6.65 -3.54 -4.63
CA ARG A 9 -7.66 -3.30 -3.61
C ARG A 9 -7.67 -1.83 -3.27
N LEU A 10 -8.82 -1.19 -3.41
CA LEU A 10 -9.03 0.20 -3.01
C LEU A 10 -9.79 0.23 -1.68
N ARG A 11 -9.24 0.90 -0.67
CA ARG A 11 -9.94 1.27 0.56
C ARG A 11 -10.25 2.76 0.53
N ALA A 12 -11.36 3.14 1.14
CA ALA A 12 -11.72 4.53 1.34
C ALA A 12 -12.25 4.77 2.75
N ALA A 13 -11.90 5.92 3.31
CA ALA A 13 -12.46 6.47 4.55
C ALA A 13 -13.03 7.86 4.26
N VAL A 14 -14.09 8.22 4.98
CA VAL A 14 -14.63 9.58 4.94
C VAL A 14 -13.85 10.40 5.98
N LEU A 15 -13.33 11.54 5.54
CA LEU A 15 -12.69 12.56 6.35
C LEU A 15 -13.58 13.81 6.35
N ASP A 16 -13.61 14.53 7.47
CA ASP A 16 -14.41 15.74 7.58
C ASP A 16 -13.61 16.98 7.20
N HIS A 17 -14.06 17.69 6.17
CA HIS A 17 -13.58 19.02 5.77
C HIS A 17 -14.65 20.10 6.07
N GLY A 18 -15.65 19.77 6.89
CA GLY A 18 -16.93 20.48 6.94
C GLY A 18 -17.92 20.05 5.87
N THR A 19 -17.44 19.23 4.94
CA THR A 19 -18.22 18.37 4.06
C THR A 19 -17.50 17.02 4.01
N PRO A 20 -18.21 15.93 3.69
CA PRO A 20 -17.57 14.63 3.51
C PRO A 20 -16.53 14.66 2.38
N CYS A 21 -15.27 14.39 2.72
CA CYS A 21 -14.17 14.18 1.79
C CYS A 21 -13.72 12.72 1.82
N LEU A 22 -13.23 12.17 0.71
CA LEU A 22 -12.74 10.79 0.67
C LEU A 22 -11.21 10.74 0.66
N GLY A 23 -10.65 10.07 1.66
CA GLY A 23 -9.29 9.55 1.59
C GLY A 23 -9.28 8.16 0.94
N PHE A 24 -8.19 7.83 0.24
CA PHE A 24 -8.02 6.53 -0.42
C PHE A 24 -6.73 5.82 0.01
N ALA A 25 -6.77 4.49 0.02
CA ALA A 25 -5.57 3.65 -0.01
C ALA A 25 -5.70 2.61 -1.11
N VAL A 26 -4.68 2.51 -1.96
CA VAL A 26 -4.57 1.52 -3.04
C VAL A 26 -3.52 0.51 -2.61
N GLU A 27 -3.92 -0.75 -2.50
CA GLU A 27 -3.06 -1.89 -2.20
C GLU A 27 -2.97 -2.77 -3.45
N GLU A 28 -1.75 -3.01 -3.92
CA GLU A 28 -1.47 -4.02 -4.91
C GLU A 28 -1.37 -5.40 -4.24
N ALA A 29 -1.93 -6.42 -4.89
CA ALA A 29 -1.76 -7.81 -4.45
C ALA A 29 -0.30 -8.23 -4.52
N VAL A 30 0.08 -9.21 -3.69
CA VAL A 30 1.41 -9.81 -3.74
C VAL A 30 1.68 -10.40 -5.12
N HIS A 31 2.90 -10.21 -5.62
CA HIS A 31 3.35 -10.77 -6.89
C HIS A 31 3.93 -12.15 -6.66
N LEU A 32 3.45 -13.13 -7.44
CA LEU A 32 3.90 -14.51 -7.36
C LEU A 32 4.58 -14.90 -8.66
N ASN A 33 5.92 -14.96 -8.60
CA ASN A 33 6.76 -15.27 -9.74
C ASN A 33 7.31 -16.69 -9.60
N VAL A 34 7.19 -17.48 -10.67
CA VAL A 34 7.68 -18.86 -10.71
C VAL A 34 9.10 -18.86 -11.29
N TRP A 35 10.01 -19.52 -10.60
CA TRP A 35 11.40 -19.69 -11.00
C TRP A 35 11.52 -20.82 -12.01
N ARG A 36 11.49 -20.46 -13.30
CA ARG A 36 11.62 -21.43 -14.40
C ARG A 36 12.89 -22.28 -14.29
N THR A 37 14.01 -21.68 -13.89
CA THR A 37 15.27 -22.39 -13.66
C THR A 37 15.17 -23.47 -12.59
N ARG A 38 14.36 -23.25 -11.53
CA ARG A 38 14.14 -24.26 -10.48
C ARG A 38 13.20 -25.38 -10.93
N LEU A 39 12.22 -25.07 -11.79
CA LEU A 39 11.39 -26.09 -12.43
C LEU A 39 12.25 -27.02 -13.29
N GLU A 40 13.07 -26.44 -14.16
CA GLU A 40 13.95 -27.18 -15.08
C GLU A 40 14.96 -28.04 -14.32
N ALA A 41 15.61 -27.50 -13.29
CA ALA A 41 16.54 -28.23 -12.44
C ALA A 41 15.92 -29.44 -11.72
N ARG A 42 14.60 -29.44 -11.52
CA ARG A 42 13.84 -30.53 -10.88
C ARG A 42 13.08 -31.40 -11.89
N GLY A 43 13.22 -31.16 -13.18
CA GLY A 43 12.50 -31.88 -14.24
C GLY A 43 10.98 -31.68 -14.17
N LEU A 44 10.50 -30.60 -13.54
CA LEU A 44 9.07 -30.33 -13.42
C LEU A 44 8.55 -29.64 -14.69
N PRO A 45 7.39 -30.06 -15.22
CA PRO A 45 6.83 -29.45 -16.43
C PRO A 45 6.33 -28.03 -16.15
N THR A 46 6.47 -27.15 -17.14
CA THR A 46 5.68 -25.90 -17.16
C THR A 46 4.26 -26.23 -17.61
N GLY A 47 3.24 -25.66 -16.95
CA GLY A 47 1.86 -25.92 -17.32
C GLY A 47 0.82 -25.16 -16.47
N PRO A 48 -0.48 -25.36 -16.73
CA PRO A 48 -1.56 -24.66 -16.04
C PRO A 48 -1.59 -24.87 -14.52
N TRP A 49 -1.03 -25.99 -14.05
CA TRP A 49 -0.91 -26.29 -12.62
C TRP A 49 -0.20 -25.21 -11.79
N LEU A 50 0.68 -24.42 -12.43
CA LEU A 50 1.39 -23.32 -11.78
C LEU A 50 0.43 -22.25 -11.24
N ALA A 51 -0.75 -22.08 -11.84
CA ALA A 51 -1.78 -21.18 -11.30
C ALA A 51 -2.30 -21.67 -9.95
N GLY A 52 -2.55 -22.97 -9.81
CA GLY A 52 -2.95 -23.60 -8.54
C GLY A 52 -1.85 -23.53 -7.49
N LEU A 53 -0.58 -23.74 -7.88
CA LEU A 53 0.58 -23.55 -7.00
C LEU A 53 0.62 -22.11 -6.47
N LYS A 54 0.55 -21.10 -7.35
CA LYS A 54 0.54 -19.69 -6.95
C LYS A 54 -0.62 -19.40 -5.99
N GLN A 55 -1.83 -19.88 -6.29
CA GLN A 55 -3.00 -19.68 -5.42
C GLN A 55 -2.79 -20.30 -4.03
N ALA A 56 -2.30 -21.54 -3.96
CA ALA A 56 -2.04 -22.21 -2.68
C ALA A 56 -0.97 -21.48 -1.84
N VAL A 57 0.07 -20.92 -2.50
CA VAL A 57 1.05 -20.06 -1.84
C VAL A 57 0.41 -18.75 -1.36
N ALA A 58 -0.40 -18.09 -2.18
CA ALA A 58 -1.10 -16.84 -1.84
C ALA A 58 -2.02 -16.99 -0.62
N GLU A 59 -2.71 -18.12 -0.53
CA GLU A 59 -3.66 -18.45 0.54
C GLU A 59 -2.97 -18.92 1.84
N GLY A 60 -1.64 -19.07 1.84
CA GLY A 60 -0.90 -19.57 3.01
C GLY A 60 -1.28 -21.00 3.39
N ARG A 61 -1.62 -21.84 2.41
CA ARG A 61 -1.97 -23.24 2.66
C ARG A 61 -0.83 -23.99 3.37
N PRO A 62 -1.14 -25.00 4.21
CA PRO A 62 -0.12 -25.78 4.92
C PRO A 62 0.75 -26.56 3.93
N ASP A 63 1.99 -26.89 4.34
CA ASP A 63 2.96 -27.57 3.47
C ASP A 63 2.53 -28.97 3.02
N SER A 64 1.61 -29.61 3.75
CA SER A 64 0.99 -30.89 3.38
C SER A 64 -0.07 -30.77 2.29
N HIS A 65 -0.48 -29.55 1.91
CA HIS A 65 -1.50 -29.34 0.88
C HIS A 65 -1.06 -29.96 -0.46
N PRO A 66 -1.88 -30.85 -1.06
CA PRO A 66 -1.51 -31.51 -2.30
C PRO A 66 -1.68 -30.58 -3.50
N VAL A 67 -0.64 -30.48 -4.34
CA VAL A 67 -0.65 -29.71 -5.59
C VAL A 67 -0.49 -30.68 -6.76
N PRO A 68 -1.47 -30.77 -7.69
CA PRO A 68 -1.32 -31.59 -8.89
C PRO A 68 -0.30 -30.97 -9.84
N VAL A 69 0.60 -31.77 -10.40
CA VAL A 69 1.61 -31.34 -11.37
C VAL A 69 1.34 -31.99 -12.73
N PHE A 70 1.15 -31.18 -13.76
CA PHE A 70 0.80 -31.65 -15.12
C PHE A 70 1.17 -30.62 -16.19
N ALA A 71 1.56 -31.04 -17.39
CA ALA A 71 1.92 -30.10 -18.46
C ALA A 71 0.68 -29.54 -19.17
N ARG A 72 -0.34 -30.38 -19.38
CA ARG A 72 -1.56 -30.06 -20.15
C ARG A 72 -2.83 -30.32 -19.36
N PRO A 73 -3.93 -29.56 -19.58
CA PRO A 73 -5.20 -29.79 -18.86
C PRO A 73 -5.73 -31.23 -18.98
N SER A 74 -5.52 -31.89 -20.13
CA SER A 74 -5.92 -33.29 -20.35
C SER A 74 -5.25 -34.29 -19.42
N GLU A 75 -4.09 -33.95 -18.84
CA GLU A 75 -3.32 -34.80 -17.94
C GLU A 75 -3.72 -34.61 -16.47
N ALA A 76 -4.54 -33.60 -16.15
CA ALA A 76 -4.85 -33.21 -14.78
C ALA A 76 -5.48 -34.35 -13.96
N ALA A 77 -6.28 -35.22 -14.60
CA ALA A 77 -6.93 -36.36 -13.93
C ALA A 77 -5.94 -37.40 -13.39
N ASN A 78 -4.77 -37.54 -14.01
CA ASN A 78 -3.73 -38.49 -13.63
C ASN A 78 -2.48 -37.78 -13.10
N ALA A 79 -2.59 -36.51 -12.71
CA ALA A 79 -1.47 -35.70 -12.26
C ALA A 79 -0.86 -36.26 -10.97
N THR A 80 0.48 -36.24 -10.89
CA THR A 80 1.18 -36.51 -9.64
C THR A 80 0.88 -35.40 -8.64
N LEU A 81 0.46 -35.76 -7.43
CA LEU A 81 0.27 -34.81 -6.34
C LEU A 81 1.58 -34.67 -5.56
N LEU A 82 2.10 -33.45 -5.48
CA LEU A 82 3.25 -33.11 -4.65
C LEU A 82 2.82 -32.19 -3.51
N PRO A 83 3.37 -32.35 -2.28
CA PRO A 83 3.06 -31.44 -1.18
C PRO A 83 3.55 -30.02 -1.47
N LEU A 84 2.75 -29.01 -1.13
CA LEU A 84 3.06 -27.60 -1.32
C LEU A 84 4.44 -27.23 -0.76
N GLY A 85 4.83 -27.75 0.40
CA GLY A 85 6.12 -27.47 1.01
C GLY A 85 7.32 -27.81 0.12
N THR A 86 7.19 -28.84 -0.73
CA THR A 86 8.23 -29.27 -1.69
C THR A 86 8.32 -28.39 -2.93
N LEU A 87 7.28 -27.57 -3.18
CA LEU A 87 7.12 -26.73 -4.36
C LEU A 87 7.18 -25.23 -4.04
N ARG A 88 7.08 -24.85 -2.76
CA ARG A 88 6.96 -23.46 -2.31
C ARG A 88 8.13 -22.61 -2.79
N ASP A 89 9.33 -23.18 -2.79
CA ASP A 89 10.54 -22.49 -3.21
C ASP A 89 10.64 -22.32 -4.75
N LEU A 90 9.72 -22.91 -5.52
CA LEU A 90 9.56 -22.59 -6.95
C LEU A 90 8.92 -21.22 -7.15
N VAL A 91 8.32 -20.62 -6.11
CA VAL A 91 7.63 -19.34 -6.17
C VAL A 91 8.33 -18.33 -5.28
N SER A 92 8.73 -17.19 -5.84
CA SER A 92 9.03 -16.00 -5.03
C SER A 92 7.77 -15.18 -4.84
N VAL A 93 7.53 -14.79 -3.58
CA VAL A 93 6.49 -13.83 -3.19
C VAL A 93 7.16 -12.47 -3.06
N THR A 94 6.73 -11.50 -3.86
CA THR A 94 7.16 -10.10 -3.72
C THR A 94 5.98 -9.30 -3.16
N PRO A 95 6.17 -8.47 -2.12
CA PRO A 95 5.10 -7.60 -1.64
C PRO A 95 4.65 -6.66 -2.76
N GLY A 96 3.34 -6.47 -2.88
CA GLY A 96 2.78 -5.43 -3.73
C GLY A 96 2.96 -4.06 -3.08
N GLN A 97 2.84 -2.99 -3.86
CA GLN A 97 2.92 -1.63 -3.34
C GLN A 97 1.62 -1.16 -2.69
N ARG A 98 1.74 -0.30 -1.68
CA ARG A 98 0.63 0.40 -1.04
C ARG A 98 0.81 1.91 -1.14
N LEU A 99 -0.20 2.58 -1.69
CA LEU A 99 -0.27 4.03 -1.78
C LEU A 99 -1.43 4.55 -0.94
N ALA A 100 -1.27 5.69 -0.29
CA ALA A 100 -2.36 6.40 0.38
C ALA A 100 -2.46 7.83 -0.16
N TYR A 101 -3.69 8.32 -0.34
CA TYR A 101 -3.99 9.65 -0.82
C TYR A 101 -5.00 10.30 0.13
N LEU A 102 -4.55 11.29 0.88
CA LEU A 102 -5.33 12.02 1.87
C LEU A 102 -5.38 13.49 1.49
N THR A 103 -6.58 14.00 1.22
CA THR A 103 -6.80 15.38 0.79
C THR A 103 -7.91 16.00 1.61
N ASP A 104 -7.85 17.32 1.77
CA ASP A 104 -8.89 18.20 2.30
C ASP A 104 -9.60 17.63 3.53
N PHE A 105 -9.03 17.83 4.71
CA PHE A 105 -9.64 17.44 5.98
C PHE A 105 -9.13 18.26 7.17
N ALA A 106 -10.02 18.46 8.13
CA ALA A 106 -9.73 19.20 9.35
C ALA A 106 -8.79 18.40 10.26
N ASP A 107 -7.93 19.11 10.99
CA ASP A 107 -7.00 18.50 11.96
C ASP A 107 -7.69 18.12 13.28
N THR A 108 -8.64 17.18 13.22
CA THR A 108 -9.37 16.67 14.39
C THR A 108 -8.85 15.28 14.82
N PRO A 109 -9.03 14.88 16.09
CA PRO A 109 -8.66 13.54 16.55
C PRO A 109 -9.30 12.41 15.72
N GLU A 110 -10.57 12.57 15.35
CA GLU A 110 -11.32 11.59 14.56
C GLU A 110 -10.76 11.44 13.14
N ASN A 111 -10.48 12.57 12.48
CA ASN A 111 -9.86 12.57 11.17
C ASN A 111 -8.45 12.01 11.21
N ARG A 112 -7.63 12.40 12.19
CA ARG A 112 -6.29 11.83 12.39
C ARG A 112 -6.36 10.32 12.53
N ALA A 113 -7.27 9.79 13.36
CA ALA A 113 -7.41 8.35 13.54
C ALA A 113 -7.80 7.63 12.23
N ALA A 114 -8.77 8.16 11.48
CA ALA A 114 -9.17 7.61 10.19
C ALA A 114 -8.06 7.68 9.13
N ALA A 115 -7.38 8.82 9.03
CA ALA A 115 -6.25 9.06 8.13
C ALA A 115 -5.08 8.10 8.42
N ILE A 116 -4.68 7.99 9.69
CA ILE A 116 -3.60 7.09 10.13
C ILE A 116 -3.96 5.63 9.81
N ALA A 117 -5.17 5.19 10.16
CA ALA A 117 -5.61 3.82 9.88
C ALA A 117 -5.66 3.50 8.37
N LEU A 118 -6.04 4.49 7.55
CA LEU A 118 -6.09 4.31 6.10
C LEU A 118 -4.68 4.25 5.49
N ALA A 119 -3.75 5.09 5.97
CA ALA A 119 -2.39 5.22 5.48
C ALA A 119 -1.37 4.26 6.12
N ASP A 120 -1.77 3.47 7.10
CA ASP A 120 -0.90 2.57 7.86
C ASP A 120 0.00 1.71 6.95
N GLY A 121 1.31 1.86 7.10
CA GLY A 121 2.33 1.15 6.34
C GLY A 121 2.37 1.45 4.84
N ALA A 122 1.82 2.58 4.39
CA ALA A 122 1.90 2.99 3.00
C ALA A 122 3.37 3.14 2.55
N ASP A 123 3.69 2.64 1.35
CA ASP A 123 4.98 2.88 0.73
C ASP A 123 5.12 4.35 0.32
N ILE A 124 4.04 4.95 -0.18
CA ILE A 124 3.95 6.39 -0.45
C ILE A 124 2.64 6.94 0.09
N LEU A 125 2.73 7.96 0.94
CA LEU A 125 1.59 8.74 1.41
C LEU A 125 1.60 10.11 0.73
N PHE A 126 0.60 10.36 -0.11
CA PHE A 126 0.24 11.70 -0.57
C PHE A 126 -0.69 12.33 0.47
N ILE A 127 -0.29 13.47 1.02
CA ILE A 127 -1.07 14.15 2.06
C ILE A 127 -1.10 15.66 1.83
N GLU A 128 -2.26 16.27 2.01
CA GLU A 128 -2.36 17.73 1.93
C GLU A 128 -1.60 18.43 3.06
N SER A 129 -1.08 19.62 2.77
CA SER A 129 -0.36 20.46 3.75
C SER A 129 -0.46 21.95 3.41
N PRO A 130 -1.68 22.52 3.26
CA PRO A 130 -1.86 23.85 2.71
C PRO A 130 -1.26 24.97 3.55
N PHE A 131 -1.19 24.82 4.88
CA PHE A 131 -0.77 25.87 5.80
C PHE A 131 0.52 25.53 6.54
N ALA A 132 1.40 26.53 6.70
CA ALA A 132 2.60 26.40 7.52
C ALA A 132 2.23 26.13 8.99
N ALA A 133 3.15 25.53 9.75
CA ALA A 133 2.88 25.14 11.13
C ALA A 133 2.50 26.32 12.05
N GLU A 134 3.03 27.51 11.75
CA GLU A 134 2.73 28.77 12.47
C GLU A 134 1.30 29.26 12.26
N ASP A 135 0.66 28.88 11.16
CA ASP A 135 -0.68 29.34 10.75
C ASP A 135 -1.80 28.37 11.16
N ALA A 136 -1.62 27.66 12.28
CA ALA A 136 -2.57 26.66 12.78
C ALA A 136 -4.00 27.19 12.97
N ALA A 137 -4.16 28.45 13.37
CA ALA A 137 -5.48 29.08 13.50
C ALA A 137 -6.19 29.21 12.14
N ILE A 138 -5.44 29.51 11.07
CA ILE A 138 -5.99 29.62 9.71
C ILE A 138 -6.33 28.23 9.17
N ALA A 139 -5.46 27.25 9.42
CA ALA A 139 -5.72 25.87 9.06
C ALA A 139 -7.02 25.35 9.70
N ALA A 140 -7.23 25.62 10.99
CA ALA A 140 -8.43 25.24 11.70
C ALA A 140 -9.70 25.94 11.15
N ASP A 141 -9.66 27.26 10.94
CA ASP A 141 -10.77 28.03 10.34
C ASP A 141 -11.16 27.49 8.95
N ARG A 142 -10.14 27.15 8.14
CA ARG A 142 -10.32 26.60 6.80
C ARG A 142 -10.49 25.10 6.76
N ARG A 143 -10.51 24.42 7.92
CA ARG A 143 -10.69 22.97 8.05
C ARG A 143 -9.67 22.14 7.27
N HIS A 144 -8.41 22.55 7.31
CA HIS A 144 -7.29 21.85 6.69
C HIS A 144 -6.20 21.50 7.70
N LEU A 145 -5.24 20.70 7.25
CA LEU A 145 -3.99 20.44 7.96
C LEU A 145 -2.99 21.60 7.91
N THR A 146 -2.08 21.58 8.89
CA THR A 146 -0.78 22.24 8.80
C THR A 146 0.30 21.28 8.26
N THR A 147 1.42 21.81 7.81
CA THR A 147 2.64 21.07 7.47
C THR A 147 3.07 20.11 8.59
N ARG A 148 3.07 20.59 9.84
CA ARG A 148 3.41 19.77 11.01
C ARG A 148 2.42 18.63 11.23
N ALA A 149 1.12 18.91 11.14
CA ALA A 149 0.09 17.89 11.29
C ALA A 149 0.20 16.79 10.23
N ALA A 150 0.45 17.16 8.97
CA ALA A 150 0.67 16.22 7.88
C ALA A 150 1.85 15.28 8.16
N GLY A 151 2.99 15.83 8.62
CA GLY A 151 4.15 15.03 9.01
C GLY A 151 3.88 14.12 10.21
N GLU A 152 3.19 14.61 11.25
CA GLU A 152 2.81 13.80 12.41
C GLU A 152 1.92 12.61 12.05
N ILE A 153 0.93 12.82 11.17
CA ILE A 153 0.06 11.76 10.66
C ILE A 153 0.88 10.72 9.89
N ALA A 154 1.79 11.16 9.02
CA ALA A 154 2.63 10.26 8.24
C ALA A 154 3.54 9.39 9.11
N ARG A 155 4.14 10.00 10.15
CA ARG A 155 4.94 9.29 11.14
C ARG A 155 4.11 8.26 11.89
N ALA A 156 2.93 8.64 12.35
CA ALA A 156 2.03 7.75 13.07
C ALA A 156 1.53 6.59 12.19
N ALA A 157 1.34 6.84 10.90
CA ALA A 157 0.99 5.83 9.91
C ALA A 157 2.19 4.96 9.46
N SER A 158 3.39 5.19 9.97
CA SER A 158 4.61 4.48 9.51
C SER A 158 4.79 4.51 7.99
N ALA A 159 4.41 5.62 7.35
CA ALA A 159 4.56 5.79 5.91
C ALA A 159 6.05 5.81 5.54
N ARG A 160 6.45 5.03 4.54
CA ARG A 160 7.86 4.91 4.15
C ARG A 160 8.37 6.16 3.43
N ARG A 161 7.51 6.74 2.59
CA ARG A 161 7.75 7.98 1.86
C ARG A 161 6.51 8.86 1.94
N ILE A 162 6.73 10.16 2.06
CA ILE A 162 5.67 11.16 2.11
C ILE A 162 5.84 12.11 0.93
N GLU A 163 4.71 12.45 0.30
CA GLU A 163 4.59 13.41 -0.80
C GLU A 163 3.55 14.47 -0.40
N PRO A 164 3.99 15.57 0.24
CA PRO A 164 3.09 16.63 0.64
C PRO A 164 2.61 17.41 -0.59
N PHE A 165 1.32 17.78 -0.62
CA PHE A 165 0.75 18.57 -1.71
C PHE A 165 -0.26 19.62 -1.19
N HIS A 166 -0.94 20.28 -2.12
CA HIS A 166 -1.98 21.27 -1.86
C HIS A 166 -1.50 22.52 -1.10
N LEU A 167 -0.25 22.95 -1.33
CA LEU A 167 0.31 24.13 -0.68
C LEU A 167 -0.48 25.39 -1.03
N SER A 168 -0.84 26.21 -0.04
CA SER A 168 -1.58 27.44 -0.27
C SER A 168 -0.75 28.42 -1.11
N PRO A 169 -1.34 29.09 -2.12
CA PRO A 169 -0.66 30.16 -2.88
C PRO A 169 -0.14 31.31 -2.01
N ARG A 170 -0.60 31.43 -0.76
CA ARG A 170 -0.06 32.37 0.23
C ARG A 170 1.45 32.21 0.42
N TYR A 171 1.97 31.00 0.29
CA TYR A 171 3.38 30.67 0.54
C TYR A 171 4.17 30.51 -0.77
N LEU A 172 3.72 31.13 -1.86
CA LEU A 172 4.43 31.08 -3.14
C LEU A 172 5.88 31.56 -2.97
N GLY A 173 6.84 30.75 -3.43
CA GLY A 173 8.27 30.96 -3.23
C GLY A 173 8.83 30.45 -1.90
N GLN A 174 8.01 29.82 -1.04
CA GLN A 174 8.42 29.22 0.23
C GLN A 174 8.16 27.71 0.25
N GLU A 175 7.93 27.08 -0.89
CA GLU A 175 7.56 25.66 -1.00
C GLU A 175 8.60 24.76 -0.32
N ALA A 176 9.89 25.06 -0.51
CA ALA A 176 10.98 24.32 0.14
C ALA A 176 10.91 24.39 1.67
N ARG A 177 10.50 25.54 2.25
CA ARG A 177 10.28 25.69 3.70
C ARG A 177 9.15 24.78 4.17
N LEU A 178 8.00 24.83 3.49
CA LEU A 178 6.82 24.04 3.86
C LEU A 178 7.11 22.53 3.77
N LEU A 179 7.76 22.10 2.69
CA LEU A 179 8.18 20.71 2.52
C LEU A 179 9.15 20.28 3.63
N ALA A 180 10.12 21.13 4.01
CA ALA A 180 11.03 20.83 5.10
C ALA A 180 10.30 20.65 6.44
N GLU A 181 9.31 21.50 6.76
CA GLU A 181 8.50 21.35 7.98
C GLU A 181 7.76 20.00 8.03
N VAL A 182 7.20 19.56 6.89
CA VAL A 182 6.51 18.27 6.80
C VAL A 182 7.50 17.13 7.02
N MET A 183 8.66 17.16 6.36
CA MET A 183 9.69 16.11 6.48
C MET A 183 10.26 16.03 7.90
N GLU A 184 10.50 17.18 8.55
CA GLU A 184 10.96 17.25 9.93
C GLU A 184 9.96 16.58 10.88
N ALA A 185 8.67 16.93 10.78
CA ALA A 185 7.62 16.35 11.61
C ALA A 185 7.40 14.85 11.34
N ALA A 186 7.59 14.41 10.08
CA ALA A 186 7.50 13.01 9.70
C ALA A 186 8.65 12.16 10.27
N GLY A 187 9.81 12.78 10.57
CA GLY A 187 11.00 12.06 11.03
C GLY A 187 11.63 11.16 9.97
N VAL A 188 11.20 11.30 8.70
CA VAL A 188 11.72 10.53 7.57
C VAL A 188 12.86 11.32 6.95
N ARG A 189 14.09 10.80 7.06
CA ARG A 189 15.19 11.27 6.21
C ARG A 189 14.91 10.75 4.80
N GLN A 190 14.79 11.62 3.81
CA GLN A 190 14.79 11.17 2.41
C GLN A 190 16.09 10.39 2.19
N THR A 191 15.97 9.09 1.97
CA THR A 191 17.06 8.31 1.38
C THR A 191 16.85 8.34 -0.12
N ASP A 192 17.82 8.91 -0.83
CA ASP A 192 17.93 8.94 -2.29
C ASP A 192 17.77 7.55 -2.93
#